data_AF-A0A933E8D8-F1
#
_entry.id   AF-A0A933E8D8-F1
#
_cell.length_a   1.000
_cell.length_b   1.000
_cell.length_c   1.000
_cell.angle_alpha   90.00
_cell.angle_beta   90.00
_cell.angle_gamma   90.00
#
_symmetry.space_group_name_H-M   'P 1'
#
loop_
_entity.id
_entity.type
_entity.pdbx_description
1 polymer ?
#
loop_
_entity_poly.entity_id
_entity_poly.type
_entity_poly.pdbx_seq_one_letter_code
_entity_poly.pdbx_strand_id
1 'polypeptide(L)'
;MQRRISILGSTGSIGENALRIVAEHPDRFEVAGLAAGKNWERLAEQARLFRPRVVSVAGPGDAERLKGFVPEGTAVLSGEEGLREVAAGLGAEIVVSALVGAAGLAPTLAAIEAGASIALANKEVLVMAGELVTRRARARGAALLPVDSEHAGIAQALLGRPVEEVRRLVLTASGGPFRGLPLAEMGRVSPEEALRHPTWKLGPKVTVDSATMMNKGLEVIEACWLFGVESSKIEVVIHPQSIIHSLVEFVDGSVIAQLSNPDMRIPI
;
A
#
# COMPACT_ATOMS: atom_id res chain seq x y z
N MET A 1 20.19 0.12 16.12
CA MET A 1 20.18 -1.00 15.16
C MET A 1 19.20 -0.60 14.06
N GLN A 2 19.57 -0.76 12.78
CA GLN A 2 18.68 -0.44 11.66
C GLN A 2 17.53 -1.46 11.62
N ARG A 3 16.33 -0.99 11.27
CA ARG A 3 15.19 -1.87 10.99
C ARG A 3 15.34 -2.44 9.59
N ARG A 4 15.28 -3.77 9.47
CA ARG A 4 15.35 -4.44 8.16
C ARG A 4 14.00 -4.40 7.46
N ILE A 5 14.00 -3.96 6.20
CA ILE A 5 12.79 -3.83 5.39
C ILE A 5 12.89 -4.61 4.09
N SER A 6 11.78 -5.21 3.67
CA SER A 6 11.63 -5.76 2.31
C SER A 6 10.51 -5.03 1.59
N ILE A 7 10.67 -4.80 0.28
CA ILE A 7 9.69 -4.07 -0.53
C ILE A 7 9.21 -4.94 -1.68
N LEU A 8 7.93 -5.30 -1.65
CA LEU A 8 7.25 -6.01 -2.71
C LEU A 8 6.60 -4.99 -3.66
N GLY A 9 7.07 -4.88 -4.89
CA GLY A 9 6.65 -3.85 -5.83
C GLY A 9 7.53 -2.59 -5.79
N SER A 10 8.85 -2.76 -5.64
CA SER A 10 9.81 -1.65 -5.42
C SER A 10 9.89 -0.64 -6.57
N THR A 11 9.56 -1.05 -7.80
CA THR A 11 9.59 -0.18 -8.99
C THR A 11 8.26 0.50 -9.27
N GLY A 12 7.25 0.29 -8.43
CA GLY A 12 5.97 1.00 -8.47
C GLY A 12 6.02 2.29 -7.65
N SER A 13 4.99 3.13 -7.76
CA SER A 13 4.95 4.45 -7.09
C SER A 13 5.18 4.37 -5.57
N ILE A 14 4.53 3.43 -4.88
CA ILE A 14 4.70 3.22 -3.43
C ILE A 14 6.12 2.74 -3.11
N GLY A 15 6.61 1.74 -3.86
CA GLY A 15 7.95 1.20 -3.68
C GLY A 15 9.05 2.24 -3.87
N GLU A 16 8.92 3.11 -4.88
CA GLU A 16 9.86 4.21 -5.09
C GLU A 16 9.82 5.25 -3.97
N ASN A 17 8.63 5.59 -3.47
CA ASN A 17 8.49 6.52 -2.35
C ASN A 17 9.06 5.93 -1.05
N ALA A 18 8.82 4.65 -0.78
CA ALA A 18 9.43 3.95 0.35
C ALA A 18 10.97 3.98 0.26
N LEU A 19 11.54 3.71 -0.91
CA LEU A 19 12.98 3.79 -1.11
C LEU A 19 13.55 5.21 -0.95
N ARG A 20 12.80 6.26 -1.33
CA ARG A 20 13.20 7.65 -1.06
C ARG A 20 13.29 7.94 0.44
N ILE A 21 12.29 7.53 1.21
CA ILE A 21 12.29 7.68 2.68
C ILE A 21 13.49 6.93 3.30
N VAL A 22 13.77 5.73 2.81
CA VAL A 22 14.92 4.93 3.28
C VAL A 22 16.24 5.62 2.97
N ALA A 23 16.38 6.20 1.78
CA ALA A 23 17.58 6.95 1.40
C ALA A 23 17.78 8.21 2.25
N GLU A 24 16.69 8.84 2.72
CA GLU A 24 16.73 9.99 3.65
C GLU A 24 17.04 9.58 5.11
N HIS A 25 16.92 8.29 5.45
CA HIS A 25 17.10 7.74 6.80
C HIS A 25 17.98 6.48 6.85
N PRO A 26 19.23 6.54 6.33
CA PRO A 26 20.11 5.37 6.23
C PRO A 26 20.58 4.85 7.60
N ASP A 27 20.50 5.63 8.67
CA ASP A 27 20.81 5.23 10.04
C ASP A 27 19.67 4.40 10.68
N ARG A 28 18.46 4.47 10.11
CA ARG A 28 17.25 3.83 10.66
C ARG A 28 16.81 2.58 9.91
N PHE A 29 17.10 2.48 8.62
CA PHE A 29 16.58 1.41 7.76
C PHE A 29 17.68 0.71 6.93
N GLU A 30 17.54 -0.60 6.80
CA GLU A 30 18.35 -1.45 5.91
C GLU A 30 17.42 -2.16 4.92
N VAL A 31 17.66 -2.01 3.61
CA VAL A 31 16.90 -2.77 2.60
C VAL A 31 17.42 -4.20 2.53
N ALA A 32 16.63 -5.14 3.03
CA ALA A 32 16.96 -6.56 3.00
C ALA A 32 16.69 -7.18 1.62
N GLY A 33 15.53 -6.89 1.02
CA GLY A 33 15.14 -7.45 -0.27
C GLY A 33 14.18 -6.57 -1.07
N LEU A 34 14.27 -6.67 -2.40
CA LEU A 34 13.43 -5.92 -3.34
C LEU A 34 12.77 -6.87 -4.35
N ALA A 35 11.48 -6.70 -4.59
CA ALA A 35 10.81 -7.40 -5.67
C ALA A 35 10.12 -6.43 -6.64
N ALA A 36 10.21 -6.74 -7.93
CA ALA A 36 9.55 -5.99 -8.99
C ALA A 36 8.81 -6.92 -9.96
N GLY A 37 7.98 -6.32 -10.82
CA GLY A 37 7.34 -7.01 -11.94
C GLY A 37 8.32 -7.22 -13.09
N LYS A 38 8.09 -6.52 -14.20
CA LYS A 38 8.87 -6.61 -15.45
C LYS A 38 9.96 -5.54 -15.59
N ASN A 39 9.97 -4.52 -14.72
CA ASN A 39 10.89 -3.38 -14.82
C ASN A 39 12.23 -3.72 -14.16
N TRP A 40 12.97 -4.66 -14.76
CA TRP A 40 14.22 -5.16 -14.21
C TRP A 40 15.34 -4.11 -14.28
N GLU A 41 15.33 -3.21 -15.27
CA GLU A 41 16.31 -2.12 -15.39
C GLU A 41 16.23 -1.20 -14.16
N ARG A 42 15.01 -0.78 -13.79
CA ARG A 42 14.81 0.05 -12.61
C ARG A 42 15.17 -0.68 -11.32
N LEU A 43 14.86 -1.97 -11.23
CA LEU A 43 15.26 -2.79 -10.08
C LEU A 43 16.79 -2.89 -9.98
N ALA A 44 17.52 -2.96 -11.09
CA ALA A 44 18.98 -2.97 -11.08
C ALA A 44 19.57 -1.67 -10.52
N GLU A 45 19.01 -0.51 -10.89
CA GLU A 45 19.39 0.78 -10.33
C GLU A 45 19.18 0.82 -8.81
N GLN A 46 18.00 0.36 -8.36
CA GLN A 46 17.68 0.25 -6.92
C GLN A 46 18.65 -0.71 -6.21
N ALA A 47 18.95 -1.86 -6.81
CA ALA A 47 19.86 -2.84 -6.23
C ALA A 47 21.28 -2.28 -6.05
N ARG A 48 21.78 -1.49 -7.00
CA ARG A 48 23.10 -0.84 -6.89
C ARG A 48 23.17 0.17 -5.75
N LEU A 49 22.09 0.91 -5.55
CA LEU A 49 22.01 1.95 -4.51
C LEU A 49 21.86 1.33 -3.11
N PHE A 50 20.94 0.38 -2.95
CA PHE A 50 20.55 -0.15 -1.65
C PHE A 50 21.24 -1.45 -1.26
N ARG A 51 21.89 -2.14 -2.22
CA ARG A 51 22.63 -3.39 -2.04
C ARG A 51 21.86 -4.45 -1.23
N PRO A 52 20.61 -4.78 -1.62
CA PRO A 52 19.83 -5.79 -0.93
C PRO A 52 20.46 -7.18 -1.04
N ARG A 53 20.11 -8.09 -0.13
CA ARG A 53 20.59 -9.48 -0.17
C ARG A 53 19.96 -10.27 -1.32
N VAL A 54 18.69 -9.98 -1.61
CA VAL A 54 17.92 -10.65 -2.67
C VAL A 54 17.14 -9.63 -3.47
N VAL A 55 17.13 -9.82 -4.79
CA VAL A 55 16.17 -9.19 -5.69
C VAL A 55 15.34 -10.23 -6.43
N SER A 56 14.07 -9.93 -6.67
CA SER A 56 13.17 -10.81 -7.43
C SER A 56 12.42 -10.07 -8.53
N VAL A 57 12.30 -10.69 -9.69
CA VAL A 57 11.47 -10.21 -10.82
C VAL A 57 10.36 -11.21 -11.18
N ALA A 58 9.38 -10.79 -11.99
CA ALA A 58 8.24 -11.65 -12.29
C ALA A 58 8.60 -12.92 -13.08
N GLY A 59 9.59 -12.86 -13.98
CA GLY A 59 9.90 -13.97 -14.89
C GLY A 59 11.39 -14.30 -14.98
N PRO A 60 11.74 -15.56 -15.31
CA PRO A 60 13.13 -16.03 -15.36
C PRO A 60 13.96 -15.33 -16.44
N GLY A 61 13.36 -14.90 -17.55
CA GLY A 61 14.06 -14.17 -18.60
C GLY A 61 14.57 -12.80 -18.14
N ASP A 62 13.79 -12.07 -17.34
CA ASP A 62 14.21 -10.80 -16.75
C ASP A 62 15.26 -11.03 -15.65
N ALA A 63 15.15 -12.13 -14.90
CA ALA A 63 16.14 -12.48 -13.88
C ALA A 63 17.51 -12.76 -14.49
N GLU A 64 17.56 -13.47 -15.63
CA GLU A 64 18.81 -13.73 -16.33
C GLU A 64 19.48 -12.44 -16.80
N ARG A 65 18.70 -11.48 -17.32
CA ARG A 65 19.23 -10.15 -17.69
C ARG A 65 19.74 -9.39 -16.48
N LEU A 66 19.00 -9.42 -15.37
CA LEU A 66 19.29 -8.66 -14.15
C LEU A 66 20.60 -9.10 -13.46
N LYS A 67 20.99 -10.38 -13.55
CA LYS A 67 22.20 -10.94 -12.91
C LYS A 67 23.46 -10.10 -13.17
N GLY A 68 23.66 -9.62 -14.39
CA GLY A 68 24.84 -8.82 -14.75
C GLY A 68 24.83 -7.37 -14.23
N PHE A 69 23.73 -6.92 -13.62
CA PHE A 69 23.51 -5.52 -13.25
C PHE A 69 23.37 -5.30 -11.75
N VAL A 70 23.27 -6.36 -10.95
CA VAL A 70 23.20 -6.28 -9.48
C VAL A 70 24.59 -6.29 -8.83
N PRO A 71 24.74 -5.74 -7.61
CA PRO A 71 25.99 -5.85 -6.86
C PRO A 71 26.40 -7.30 -6.59
N GLU A 72 27.71 -7.53 -6.42
CA GLU A 72 28.22 -8.80 -5.93
C GLU A 72 27.59 -9.15 -4.56
N GLY A 73 27.21 -10.42 -4.38
CA GLY A 73 26.51 -10.90 -3.19
C GLY A 73 24.99 -10.69 -3.17
N THR A 74 24.42 -9.96 -4.13
CA THR A 74 22.96 -9.88 -4.30
C THR A 74 22.46 -11.09 -5.09
N ALA A 75 21.64 -11.95 -4.48
CA ALA A 75 21.02 -13.07 -5.19
C ALA A 75 19.84 -12.60 -6.05
N VAL A 76 19.72 -13.15 -7.27
CA VAL A 76 18.63 -12.82 -8.21
C VAL A 76 17.70 -14.01 -8.35
N LEU A 77 16.44 -13.81 -7.98
CA LEU A 77 15.36 -14.80 -8.05
C LEU A 77 14.25 -14.35 -9.00
N SER A 78 13.28 -15.23 -9.24
CA SER A 78 12.09 -14.87 -10.01
C SER A 78 10.83 -15.62 -9.57
N GLY A 79 9.68 -15.12 -10.02
CA GLY A 79 8.39 -15.76 -9.80
C GLY A 79 7.95 -15.79 -8.34
N GLU A 80 7.06 -16.73 -8.01
CA GLU A 80 6.48 -16.86 -6.68
C GLU A 80 7.50 -17.21 -5.60
N GLU A 81 8.50 -18.03 -5.95
CA GLU A 81 9.59 -18.38 -5.04
C GLU A 81 10.41 -17.16 -4.66
N GLY A 82 10.80 -16.34 -5.64
CA GLY A 82 11.52 -15.10 -5.38
C GLY A 82 10.70 -14.08 -4.58
N LEU A 83 9.39 -13.96 -4.84
CA LEU A 83 8.51 -13.13 -4.03
C LEU A 83 8.43 -13.60 -2.57
N ARG A 84 8.33 -14.92 -2.36
CA ARG A 84 8.29 -15.52 -1.03
C ARG A 84 9.59 -15.32 -0.28
N GLU A 85 10.73 -15.47 -0.96
CA GLU A 85 12.05 -15.24 -0.36
C GLU A 85 12.20 -13.77 0.08
N VAL A 86 11.86 -12.81 -0.79
CA VAL A 86 11.89 -11.38 -0.43
C VAL A 86 10.97 -11.08 0.75
N ALA A 87 9.77 -11.68 0.78
CA ALA A 87 8.78 -11.44 1.82
C ALA A 87 9.12 -12.07 3.18
N ALA A 88 9.78 -13.24 3.21
CA ALA A 88 9.87 -14.05 4.43
C ALA A 88 11.27 -14.62 4.72
N GLY A 89 12.15 -14.77 3.73
CA GLY A 89 13.46 -15.44 3.89
C GLY A 89 14.56 -14.57 4.50
N LEU A 90 14.37 -13.25 4.52
CA LEU A 90 15.44 -12.29 4.84
C LEU A 90 15.43 -11.77 6.28
N GLY A 91 14.46 -12.23 7.09
CA GLY A 91 14.26 -11.73 8.45
C GLY A 91 13.93 -10.24 8.50
N ALA A 92 13.18 -9.73 7.53
CA ALA A 92 12.71 -8.35 7.52
C ALA A 92 11.72 -8.12 8.68
N GLU A 93 11.86 -7.00 9.37
CA GLU A 93 10.94 -6.58 10.44
C GLU A 93 9.68 -5.92 9.87
N ILE A 94 9.82 -5.26 8.72
CA ILE A 94 8.72 -4.67 7.97
C ILE A 94 8.76 -5.15 6.53
N VAL A 95 7.60 -5.55 6.01
CA VAL A 95 7.40 -5.81 4.58
C VAL A 95 6.42 -4.80 4.03
N VAL A 96 6.88 -4.00 3.07
CA VAL A 96 6.02 -3.10 2.29
C VAL A 96 5.33 -3.91 1.20
N SER A 97 4.03 -4.14 1.34
CA SER A 97 3.21 -4.87 0.37
C SER A 97 2.56 -3.90 -0.61
N ALA A 98 3.26 -3.65 -1.72
CA ALA A 98 2.89 -2.68 -2.76
C ALA A 98 2.74 -3.31 -4.16
N LEU A 99 2.60 -4.63 -4.23
CA LEU A 99 2.17 -5.31 -5.46
C LEU A 99 0.71 -4.92 -5.77
N VAL A 100 0.32 -4.93 -7.03
CA VAL A 100 -1.07 -4.61 -7.43
C VAL A 100 -1.93 -5.88 -7.45
N GLY A 101 -3.14 -5.81 -6.89
CA GLY A 101 -4.14 -6.87 -6.99
C GLY A 101 -3.75 -8.17 -6.29
N ALA A 102 -4.26 -9.30 -6.79
CA ALA A 102 -4.16 -10.60 -6.11
C ALA A 102 -2.74 -11.15 -5.95
N ALA A 103 -1.78 -10.69 -6.75
CA ALA A 103 -0.38 -11.11 -6.65
C ALA A 103 0.24 -10.79 -5.28
N GLY A 104 -0.30 -9.81 -4.54
CA GLY A 104 0.17 -9.46 -3.21
C GLY A 104 -0.24 -10.43 -2.08
N LEU A 105 -1.27 -11.25 -2.29
CA LEU A 105 -1.87 -12.04 -1.19
C LEU A 105 -0.90 -13.10 -0.62
N ALA A 106 -0.40 -13.98 -1.48
CA ALA A 106 0.50 -15.06 -1.07
C ALA A 106 1.78 -14.56 -0.39
N PRO A 107 2.53 -13.58 -0.93
CA PRO A 107 3.73 -13.07 -0.27
C PRO A 107 3.40 -12.28 1.01
N THR A 108 2.26 -11.57 1.08
CA THR A 108 1.82 -10.90 2.33
C THR A 108 1.57 -11.91 3.44
N LEU A 109 0.87 -13.02 3.15
CA LEU A 109 0.66 -14.09 4.11
C LEU A 109 1.99 -14.73 4.54
N ALA A 110 2.93 -14.94 3.60
CA ALA A 110 4.25 -15.48 3.93
C ALA A 110 5.03 -14.56 4.90
N ALA A 111 4.99 -13.24 4.68
CA ALA A 111 5.61 -12.26 5.57
C ALA A 111 4.97 -12.28 6.98
N ILE A 112 3.65 -12.38 7.07
CA ILE A 112 2.92 -12.51 8.34
C ILE A 112 3.35 -13.78 9.09
N GLU A 113 3.44 -14.91 8.39
CA GLU A 113 3.86 -16.18 9.00
C GLU A 113 5.32 -16.14 9.48
N ALA A 114 6.17 -15.33 8.85
CA ALA A 114 7.53 -15.05 9.28
C ALA A 114 7.63 -14.04 10.44
N GLY A 115 6.51 -13.47 10.89
CA GLY A 115 6.45 -12.53 12.01
C GLY A 115 6.77 -11.08 11.65
N ALA A 116 6.82 -10.73 10.36
CA ALA A 116 7.04 -9.35 9.93
C ALA A 116 5.78 -8.50 10.12
N SER A 117 5.96 -7.22 10.45
CA SER A 117 4.89 -6.23 10.33
C SER A 117 4.67 -5.90 8.85
N ILE A 118 3.42 -5.72 8.44
CA ILE A 118 3.07 -5.45 7.04
C ILE A 118 2.69 -3.98 6.90
N ALA A 119 3.49 -3.23 6.16
CA ALA A 119 3.09 -1.93 5.62
C ALA A 119 2.25 -2.18 4.36
N LEU A 120 0.93 -2.20 4.51
CA LEU A 120 -0.01 -2.69 3.51
C LEU A 120 -0.54 -1.53 2.66
N ALA A 121 -0.09 -1.47 1.40
CA ALA A 121 -0.58 -0.52 0.40
C ALA A 121 -1.55 -1.16 -0.61
N ASN A 122 -1.53 -2.49 -0.70
CA ASN A 122 -2.41 -3.27 -1.56
C ASN A 122 -3.73 -3.58 -0.86
N LYS A 123 -4.74 -2.73 -1.06
CA LYS A 123 -6.09 -2.90 -0.50
C LYS A 123 -6.77 -4.18 -0.95
N GLU A 124 -6.49 -4.64 -2.17
CA GLU A 124 -7.14 -5.83 -2.73
C GLU A 124 -6.88 -7.08 -1.88
N VAL A 125 -5.74 -7.17 -1.19
CA VAL A 125 -5.44 -8.25 -0.24
C VAL A 125 -6.51 -8.37 0.85
N LEU A 126 -6.95 -7.24 1.43
CA LEU A 126 -7.99 -7.23 2.45
C LEU A 126 -9.39 -7.35 1.86
N VAL A 127 -9.64 -6.80 0.67
CA VAL A 127 -10.92 -6.96 0.00
C VAL A 127 -11.19 -8.45 -0.32
N MET A 128 -10.21 -9.17 -0.86
CA MET A 128 -10.39 -10.56 -1.27
C MET A 128 -10.29 -11.55 -0.10
N ALA A 129 -9.46 -11.26 0.90
CA ALA A 129 -9.07 -12.23 1.92
C ALA A 129 -8.96 -11.62 3.34
N GLY A 130 -9.74 -10.57 3.62
CA GLY A 130 -9.65 -9.81 4.88
C GLY A 130 -9.73 -10.66 6.14
N GLU A 131 -10.69 -11.58 6.23
CA GLU A 131 -10.81 -12.50 7.38
C GLU A 131 -9.54 -13.36 7.55
N LEU A 132 -9.03 -13.95 6.47
CA LEU A 132 -7.84 -14.80 6.50
C LEU A 132 -6.62 -14.00 6.94
N VAL A 133 -6.38 -12.85 6.30
CA VAL A 133 -5.20 -12.01 6.55
C VAL A 133 -5.21 -11.46 7.97
N THR A 134 -6.31 -10.87 8.41
CA THR A 134 -6.42 -10.28 9.77
C THR A 134 -6.32 -11.35 10.86
N ARG A 135 -6.96 -12.51 10.68
CA ARG A 135 -6.86 -13.64 11.62
C ARG A 135 -5.43 -14.15 11.73
N ARG A 136 -4.73 -14.32 10.61
CA ARG A 136 -3.32 -14.76 10.59
C ARG A 136 -2.40 -13.72 11.24
N ALA A 137 -2.58 -12.45 10.92
CA ALA A 137 -1.82 -11.36 11.51
C ALA A 137 -1.96 -11.34 13.04
N ARG A 138 -3.19 -11.41 13.56
CA ARG A 138 -3.46 -11.51 15.00
C ARG A 138 -2.82 -12.75 15.62
N ALA A 139 -2.96 -13.93 15.01
CA ALA A 139 -2.39 -15.17 15.52
C ALA A 139 -0.85 -15.16 15.60
N ARG A 140 -0.19 -14.39 14.72
CA ARG A 140 1.27 -14.24 14.68
C ARG A 140 1.79 -13.01 15.43
N GLY A 141 0.91 -12.16 15.95
CA GLY A 141 1.30 -10.87 16.54
C GLY A 141 1.89 -9.88 15.53
N ALA A 142 1.63 -10.07 14.24
CA ALA A 142 2.09 -9.19 13.18
C ALA A 142 1.18 -7.96 13.08
N ALA A 143 1.77 -6.77 13.04
CA ALA A 143 1.01 -5.53 12.83
C ALA A 143 0.64 -5.37 11.35
N LEU A 144 -0.61 -4.98 11.08
CA LEU A 144 -1.04 -4.48 9.77
C LEU A 144 -1.05 -2.95 9.82
N LEU A 145 -0.07 -2.33 9.19
CA LEU A 145 0.12 -0.89 9.13
C LEU A 145 -0.49 -0.37 7.82
N PRO A 146 -1.60 0.38 7.85
CA PRO A 146 -2.18 0.90 6.62
C PRO A 146 -1.26 1.93 5.97
N VAL A 147 -1.00 1.76 4.67
CA VAL A 147 -0.27 2.72 3.83
C VAL A 147 -1.22 3.50 2.93
N ASP A 148 -2.43 3.00 2.68
CA ASP A 148 -3.45 3.76 1.97
C ASP A 148 -3.80 5.04 2.74
N SER A 149 -3.92 6.17 2.04
CA SER A 149 -3.87 7.51 2.65
C SER A 149 -4.96 7.74 3.69
N GLU A 150 -6.18 7.30 3.37
CA GLU A 150 -7.35 7.45 4.22
C GLU A 150 -7.24 6.58 5.48
N HIS A 151 -6.82 5.32 5.34
CA HIS A 151 -6.66 4.41 6.48
C HIS A 151 -5.47 4.78 7.35
N ALA A 152 -4.37 5.25 6.76
CA ALA A 152 -3.27 5.84 7.51
C ALA A 152 -3.75 7.09 8.27
N GLY A 153 -4.60 7.91 7.65
CA GLY A 153 -5.27 9.04 8.29
C GLY A 153 -6.13 8.62 9.49
N ILE A 154 -6.94 7.57 9.35
CA ILE A 154 -7.71 7.00 10.46
C ILE A 154 -6.79 6.48 11.56
N ALA A 155 -5.77 5.70 11.22
CA ALA A 155 -4.84 5.13 12.19
C ALA A 155 -4.13 6.22 13.02
N GLN A 156 -3.73 7.32 12.36
CA GLN A 156 -3.16 8.49 13.03
C GLN A 156 -4.19 9.23 13.89
N ALA A 157 -5.41 9.41 13.39
CA ALA A 157 -6.49 10.10 14.10
C ALA A 157 -7.05 9.31 15.30
N LEU A 158 -6.91 7.98 15.30
CA LEU A 158 -7.25 7.14 16.45
C LEU A 158 -6.36 7.44 17.66
N LEU A 159 -5.12 7.91 17.48
CA LEU A 159 -4.19 8.22 18.58
C LEU A 159 -4.04 7.07 19.61
N GLY A 160 -4.17 5.82 19.16
CA GLY A 160 -4.14 4.63 20.02
C GLY A 160 -5.41 4.43 20.87
N ARG A 161 -6.46 5.22 20.67
CA ARG A 161 -7.77 5.01 21.31
C ARG A 161 -8.40 3.70 20.83
N PRO A 162 -9.12 3.00 21.72
CA PRO A 162 -9.81 1.76 21.39
C PRO A 162 -10.95 2.00 20.40
N VAL A 163 -11.25 1.02 19.55
CA VAL A 163 -12.27 1.14 18.49
C VAL A 163 -13.68 1.28 19.07
N GLU A 164 -13.89 0.83 20.31
CA GLU A 164 -15.14 0.94 21.05
C GLU A 164 -15.53 2.40 21.29
N GLU A 165 -14.56 3.31 21.34
CA GLU A 165 -14.79 4.75 21.44
C GLU A 165 -15.12 5.40 20.09
N VAL A 166 -15.00 4.67 18.98
CA VAL A 166 -15.31 5.18 17.64
C VAL A 166 -16.82 5.14 17.41
N ARG A 167 -17.39 6.32 17.18
CA ARG A 167 -18.76 6.51 16.73
C ARG A 167 -18.86 6.33 15.22
N ARG A 168 -17.97 6.97 14.46
CA ARG A 168 -17.97 6.95 12.99
C ARG A 168 -16.56 7.18 12.44
N LEU A 169 -16.19 6.42 11.42
CA LEU A 169 -15.04 6.67 10.57
C LEU A 169 -15.51 7.44 9.34
N VAL A 170 -14.79 8.48 8.94
CA VAL A 170 -15.09 9.27 7.74
C VAL A 170 -13.96 9.11 6.74
N LEU A 171 -14.22 8.37 5.66
CA LEU A 171 -13.32 8.21 4.53
C LEU A 171 -13.58 9.32 3.52
N THR A 172 -12.62 10.22 3.34
CA THR A 172 -12.76 11.29 2.32
C THR A 172 -12.41 10.77 0.93
N ALA A 173 -13.06 11.26 -0.13
CA ALA A 173 -12.76 10.92 -1.52
C ALA A 173 -12.56 12.19 -2.36
N SER A 174 -11.65 12.18 -3.34
CA SER A 174 -11.52 13.29 -4.31
C SER A 174 -12.79 13.48 -5.17
N GLY A 175 -13.53 12.38 -5.38
CA GLY A 175 -14.64 12.27 -6.34
C GLY A 175 -14.20 11.94 -7.76
N GLY A 176 -12.89 11.84 -8.02
CA GLY A 176 -12.36 11.50 -9.34
C GLY A 176 -12.60 12.58 -10.42
N PRO A 177 -12.15 12.33 -11.66
CA PRO A 177 -12.32 13.26 -12.79
C PRO A 177 -13.78 13.54 -13.15
N PHE A 178 -14.71 12.62 -12.85
CA PHE A 178 -16.10 12.71 -13.28
C PHE A 178 -17.06 13.28 -12.23
N ARG A 179 -16.57 13.76 -11.08
CA ARG A 179 -17.41 14.32 -9.99
C ARG A 179 -18.45 15.35 -10.46
N GLY A 180 -18.08 16.19 -11.43
CA GLY A 180 -18.94 17.25 -11.98
C GLY A 180 -19.57 16.92 -13.33
N LEU A 181 -19.37 15.70 -13.86
CA LEU A 181 -19.86 15.32 -15.17
C LEU A 181 -21.37 15.03 -15.12
N PRO A 182 -22.20 15.61 -16.01
CA PRO A 182 -23.60 15.25 -16.09
C PRO A 182 -23.81 13.77 -16.38
N LEU A 183 -24.81 13.15 -15.73
CA LEU A 183 -25.08 11.72 -15.88
C LEU A 183 -25.32 11.30 -17.34
N ALA A 184 -25.93 12.16 -18.15
CA ALA A 184 -26.17 11.91 -19.57
C ALA A 184 -24.88 11.77 -20.41
N GLU A 185 -23.77 12.31 -19.94
CA GLU A 185 -22.46 12.24 -20.60
C GLU A 185 -21.63 11.04 -20.14
N MET A 186 -21.98 10.43 -18.99
CA MET A 186 -21.23 9.33 -18.37
C MET A 186 -21.09 8.11 -19.29
N GLY A 187 -22.08 7.84 -20.15
CA GLY A 187 -22.02 6.72 -21.10
C GLY A 187 -21.01 6.88 -22.24
N ARG A 188 -20.36 8.03 -22.36
CA ARG A 188 -19.42 8.36 -23.46
C ARG A 188 -17.98 8.55 -22.99
N VAL A 189 -17.72 8.44 -21.68
CA VAL A 189 -16.37 8.68 -21.14
C VAL A 189 -15.37 7.63 -21.64
N SER A 190 -14.14 8.08 -21.88
CA SER A 190 -13.06 7.22 -22.36
C SER A 190 -12.07 6.82 -21.25
N PRO A 191 -11.28 5.75 -21.44
CA PRO A 191 -10.18 5.42 -20.53
C PRO A 191 -9.17 6.56 -20.37
N GLU A 192 -8.88 7.30 -21.45
CA GLU A 192 -7.95 8.43 -21.43
C GLU A 192 -8.46 9.60 -20.58
N GLU A 193 -9.78 9.79 -20.49
CA GLU A 193 -10.40 10.77 -19.60
C GLU A 193 -10.37 10.29 -18.15
N ALA A 194 -10.66 9.02 -17.91
CA ALA A 194 -10.60 8.41 -16.58
C ALA A 194 -9.18 8.51 -15.98
N LEU A 195 -8.13 8.44 -16.81
CA LEU A 195 -6.73 8.55 -16.39
C LEU A 195 -6.28 9.96 -15.96
N ARG A 196 -7.12 11.00 -16.12
CA ARG A 196 -6.80 12.40 -15.77
C ARG A 196 -7.23 12.74 -14.34
N HIS A 197 -6.62 12.09 -13.35
CA HIS A 197 -6.96 12.32 -11.95
C HIS A 197 -6.64 13.77 -11.51
N PRO A 198 -7.55 14.47 -10.80
CA PRO A 198 -7.41 15.91 -10.51
C PRO A 198 -6.37 16.27 -9.44
N THR A 199 -6.11 15.39 -8.47
CA THR A 199 -5.20 15.69 -7.33
C THR A 199 -3.96 14.79 -7.28
N TRP A 200 -4.16 13.47 -7.39
CA TRP A 200 -3.10 12.47 -7.29
C TRP A 200 -2.48 12.06 -8.62
N LYS A 201 -1.19 11.69 -8.60
CA LYS A 201 -0.52 10.93 -9.68
C LYS A 201 -0.47 9.46 -9.27
N LEU A 202 -1.30 8.63 -9.89
CA LEU A 202 -1.49 7.23 -9.50
C LEU A 202 -1.26 6.27 -10.68
N GLY A 203 -1.18 4.97 -10.37
CA GLY A 203 -1.15 3.92 -11.38
C GLY A 203 -2.50 3.77 -12.09
N PRO A 204 -2.53 3.25 -13.33
CA PRO A 204 -3.73 3.29 -14.18
C PRO A 204 -4.96 2.60 -13.57
N LYS A 205 -4.78 1.45 -12.91
CA LYS A 205 -5.88 0.69 -12.29
C LYS A 205 -6.58 1.52 -11.20
N VAL A 206 -5.83 2.03 -10.23
CA VAL A 206 -6.42 2.82 -9.13
C VAL A 206 -6.97 4.16 -9.63
N THR A 207 -6.38 4.74 -10.69
CA THR A 207 -6.92 5.95 -11.32
C THR A 207 -8.31 5.71 -11.91
N VAL A 208 -8.51 4.60 -12.63
CA VAL A 208 -9.83 4.21 -13.15
C VAL A 208 -10.82 3.89 -12.03
N ASP A 209 -10.37 3.18 -10.99
CA ASP A 209 -11.21 2.91 -9.82
C ASP A 209 -11.63 4.20 -9.09
N SER A 210 -10.76 5.22 -9.06
CA SER A 210 -11.10 6.52 -8.50
C SER A 210 -12.12 7.26 -9.37
N ALA A 211 -12.05 7.11 -10.70
CA ALA A 211 -13.00 7.71 -11.63
C ALA A 211 -14.41 7.12 -11.51
N THR A 212 -14.51 5.83 -11.18
CA THR A 212 -15.79 5.14 -10.95
C THR A 212 -16.26 5.18 -9.49
N MET A 213 -15.47 5.77 -8.60
CA MET A 213 -15.59 5.66 -7.14
C MET A 213 -15.52 4.23 -6.58
N MET A 214 -15.24 3.21 -7.41
CA MET A 214 -15.00 1.85 -6.95
C MET A 214 -13.84 1.80 -5.96
N ASN A 215 -12.81 2.64 -6.15
CA ASN A 215 -11.69 2.76 -5.24
C ASN A 215 -12.17 2.97 -3.79
N LYS A 216 -13.12 3.89 -3.59
CA LYS A 216 -13.67 4.19 -2.28
C LYS A 216 -14.53 3.05 -1.73
N GLY A 217 -15.23 2.32 -2.60
CA GLY A 217 -15.93 1.09 -2.22
C GLY A 217 -14.99 -0.01 -1.70
N LEU A 218 -13.84 -0.20 -2.34
CA LEU A 218 -12.80 -1.13 -1.88
C LEU A 218 -12.23 -0.69 -0.53
N GLU A 219 -11.98 0.62 -0.35
CA GLU A 219 -11.44 1.18 0.88
C GLU A 219 -12.42 1.09 2.06
N VAL A 220 -13.73 1.15 1.82
CA VAL A 220 -14.74 0.87 2.87
C VAL A 220 -14.59 -0.57 3.38
N ILE A 221 -14.46 -1.56 2.49
CA ILE A 221 -14.25 -2.96 2.88
C ILE A 221 -12.93 -3.12 3.64
N GLU A 222 -11.86 -2.49 3.15
CA GLU A 222 -10.56 -2.49 3.80
C GLU A 222 -10.60 -1.89 5.22
N ALA A 223 -11.30 -0.77 5.40
CA ALA A 223 -11.45 -0.13 6.71
C ALA A 223 -12.21 -1.00 7.71
N CYS A 224 -13.24 -1.73 7.26
CA CYS A 224 -13.90 -2.73 8.11
C CYS A 224 -12.91 -3.76 8.67
N TRP A 225 -11.99 -4.26 7.83
CA TRP A 225 -11.01 -5.27 8.23
C TRP A 225 -9.88 -4.72 9.09
N LEU A 226 -9.33 -3.55 8.73
CA LEU A 226 -8.22 -2.93 9.46
C LEU A 226 -8.62 -2.50 10.87
N PHE A 227 -9.80 -1.89 10.99
CA PHE A 227 -10.24 -1.28 12.25
C PHE A 227 -11.26 -2.14 13.01
N GLY A 228 -11.77 -3.23 12.42
CA GLY A 228 -12.74 -4.10 13.07
C GLY A 228 -14.09 -3.43 13.30
N VAL A 229 -14.50 -2.54 12.38
CA VAL A 229 -15.80 -1.85 12.42
C VAL A 229 -16.75 -2.40 11.36
N GLU A 230 -18.05 -2.27 11.61
CA GLU A 230 -19.06 -2.53 10.59
C GLU A 230 -19.11 -1.38 9.58
N SER A 231 -19.51 -1.68 8.34
CA SER A 231 -19.65 -0.67 7.28
C SER A 231 -20.66 0.43 7.62
N SER A 232 -21.63 0.14 8.48
CA SER A 232 -22.61 1.11 9.00
C SER A 232 -21.96 2.24 9.81
N LYS A 233 -20.73 2.05 10.34
CA LYS A 233 -19.94 3.07 11.03
C LYS A 233 -19.03 3.86 10.09
N ILE A 234 -19.05 3.59 8.78
CA ILE A 234 -18.16 4.24 7.81
C ILE A 234 -18.98 5.17 6.93
N GLU A 235 -18.60 6.44 6.91
CA GLU A 235 -19.17 7.43 6.00
C GLU A 235 -18.17 7.84 4.94
N VAL A 236 -18.65 7.96 3.70
CA VAL A 236 -17.86 8.45 2.58
C VAL A 236 -18.23 9.89 2.29
N VAL A 237 -17.25 10.79 2.34
CA VAL A 237 -17.45 12.22 2.08
C VAL A 237 -16.59 12.67 0.91
N ILE A 238 -17.18 13.38 -0.05
CA ILE A 238 -16.41 13.99 -1.13
C ILE A 238 -15.66 15.23 -0.61
N HIS A 239 -14.33 15.16 -0.60
CA HIS A 239 -13.42 16.25 -0.28
C HIS A 239 -12.48 16.50 -1.47
N PRO A 240 -12.87 17.38 -2.41
CA PRO A 240 -12.16 17.65 -3.66
C PRO A 240 -10.69 18.01 -3.54
N GLN A 241 -10.30 18.63 -2.43
CA GLN A 241 -8.97 19.20 -2.23
C GLN A 241 -7.96 18.13 -1.79
N SER A 242 -8.43 16.97 -1.29
CA SER A 242 -7.57 15.88 -0.80
C SER A 242 -6.52 16.36 0.22
N ILE A 243 -6.91 17.29 1.10
CA ILE A 243 -6.06 17.79 2.20
C ILE A 243 -6.39 17.08 3.50
N ILE A 244 -7.69 16.97 3.82
CA ILE A 244 -8.16 16.09 4.89
C ILE A 244 -8.18 14.69 4.30
N HIS A 245 -7.38 13.77 4.85
CA HIS A 245 -7.31 12.39 4.35
C HIS A 245 -8.34 11.49 5.01
N SER A 246 -8.66 11.69 6.29
CA SER A 246 -9.79 11.03 6.96
C SER A 246 -10.08 11.67 8.30
N LEU A 247 -11.25 11.36 8.86
CA LEU A 247 -11.66 11.78 10.19
C LEU A 247 -12.14 10.59 11.01
N VAL A 248 -12.01 10.71 12.32
CA VAL A 248 -12.57 9.79 13.32
C VAL A 248 -13.44 10.61 14.26
N GLU A 249 -14.73 10.30 14.28
CA GLU A 249 -15.68 10.82 15.27
C GLU A 249 -15.79 9.83 16.42
N PHE A 250 -15.62 10.34 17.64
CA PHE A 250 -15.70 9.55 18.86
C PHE A 250 -17.07 9.69 19.54
N VAL A 251 -17.38 8.75 20.44
CA VAL A 251 -18.66 8.71 21.17
C VAL A 251 -18.90 9.93 22.07
N ASP A 252 -17.84 10.64 22.44
CA ASP A 252 -17.87 11.88 23.20
C ASP A 252 -18.20 13.12 22.34
N GLY A 253 -18.34 12.95 21.02
CA GLY A 253 -18.62 14.01 20.06
C GLY A 253 -17.39 14.73 19.52
N SER A 254 -16.18 14.38 19.97
CA SER A 254 -14.93 14.90 19.40
C SER A 254 -14.68 14.31 18.00
N VAL A 255 -14.06 15.11 17.13
CA VAL A 255 -13.65 14.69 15.80
C VAL A 255 -12.16 15.01 15.63
N ILE A 256 -11.37 14.00 15.31
CA ILE A 256 -9.95 14.16 14.99
C ILE A 256 -9.77 13.86 13.50
N ALA A 257 -8.99 14.68 12.82
CA ALA A 257 -8.71 14.55 11.40
C ALA A 257 -7.21 14.57 11.15
N GLN A 258 -6.75 13.78 10.19
CA GLN A 258 -5.39 13.84 9.68
C GLN A 258 -5.38 14.68 8.40
N LEU A 259 -4.46 15.65 8.34
CA LEU A 259 -4.35 16.60 7.24
C LEU A 259 -2.91 16.68 6.74
N SER A 260 -2.74 16.67 5.42
CA SER A 260 -1.46 16.99 4.77
C SER A 260 -1.68 17.28 3.29
N ASN A 261 -0.64 17.74 2.62
CA ASN A 261 -0.62 17.69 1.15
C ASN A 261 -0.80 16.24 0.66
N PRO A 262 -1.34 16.02 -0.55
CA PRO A 262 -1.51 14.69 -1.12
C PRO A 262 -0.15 14.10 -1.54
N ASP A 263 0.52 13.49 -0.58
CA ASP A 263 1.85 12.92 -0.70
C ASP A 263 1.94 11.58 0.04
N MET A 264 2.13 10.50 -0.71
CA MET A 264 2.20 9.13 -0.16
C MET A 264 3.41 8.90 0.73
N ARG A 265 4.39 9.80 0.77
CA ARG A 265 5.53 9.67 1.70
C ARG A 265 5.15 9.86 3.16
N ILE A 266 3.98 10.43 3.44
CA ILE A 266 3.48 10.65 4.80
C ILE A 266 2.83 9.39 5.38
N PRO A 267 1.96 8.67 4.66
CA PRO A 267 1.41 7.41 5.15
C PRO A 267 2.37 6.20 5.02
N ILE A 268 3.41 6.27 4.18
CA ILE A 268 4.51 5.27 4.10
C ILE A 268 5.48 5.47 5.25
#